data_AF-A0A9N7TL61-F1
#
_entry.id   AF-A0A9N7TL61-F1
#
_cell.length_a   1.000
_cell.length_b   1.000
_cell.length_c   1.000
_cell.angle_alpha   90.00
_cell.angle_beta   90.00
_cell.angle_gamma   90.00
#
_symmetry.space_group_name_H-M   'P 1'
#
loop_
_entity.id
_entity.type
_entity.pdbx_description
1 polymer ?
#
loop_
_entity_poly.entity_id
_entity_poly.type
_entity_poly.pdbx_seq_one_letter_code
_entity_poly.pdbx_strand_id
1 'polypeptide(L)'
;MRPKYPGDTDAGMLGCGVKAAAIGDGASGVVTSLTPGTPHRDPALSRSEGASFGAPHGPSVHMEGNPGQNQVRFSRDLSEDDNGDNIGWADLFGPTLQNASPVDQYFLNECFLQEYPESCDCIQTDVECVEVNLKDVPALSPNVTWLSLRSNDIRVLSDFVFFEYSALQRLFLQNNSLQFISTHAFSGLHNLKRLFLSENSISSLSHGVFKDLRRLEWLILDHNPLTSLSQDTFIGLQSLVYLSMVDASLQQLPHPSFCEHMPALDWLDLEGNHIQTLNFSILKSCSKLEVLLLMENRIRRVPENTFQSLWKLAELNLSSNRIKELPKNTFKSLSKSLLKLNISHNPLLRIHPSHFSHLAQLQSLALEGIEIPDIQTKMFLPMKNLSHISCKPNTDGISSFEDLLANVVLRVCVWVMAFITCFGNLLVIGMRSLIRAENNLHAACIKVLCCADCLMGVYLFFVGVFDVKFRGQYNRNALLWMESVECRTIGFLAMLSSEVSVLLLTYLTLEKFLVIVFPFSNLRPGKLQTGPQSHCCRITAYSSRETKGLTGDLQIATFFHTKELTLILCRSPI
;
A
#
# COMPACT_ATOMS: atom_id res chain seq x y z
N MET A 1 -4.59 16.68 61.30
CA MET A 1 -3.35 16.87 60.54
C MET A 1 -3.63 16.63 59.06
N ARG A 2 -3.48 17.68 58.23
CA ARG A 2 -3.13 17.60 56.78
C ARG A 2 -1.59 17.72 56.67
N PRO A 3 -0.90 17.55 55.50
CA PRO A 3 -1.39 17.60 54.10
C PRO A 3 -0.80 16.52 53.11
N LYS A 4 -1.46 16.26 51.94
CA LYS A 4 -1.11 16.56 50.49
C LYS A 4 0.15 15.85 49.93
N TYR A 5 0.26 15.29 48.70
CA TYR A 5 -0.24 15.60 47.33
C TYR A 5 -0.04 14.37 46.36
N PRO A 6 -0.37 14.42 45.03
CA PRO A 6 -0.80 13.30 44.15
C PRO A 6 0.07 13.11 42.87
N GLY A 7 -0.36 12.28 41.90
CA GLY A 7 0.22 12.09 40.54
C GLY A 7 0.79 10.67 40.35
N ASP A 8 0.52 9.87 39.32
CA ASP A 8 0.21 10.16 37.92
C ASP A 8 -0.91 9.26 37.36
N THR A 9 -1.91 9.89 36.77
CA THR A 9 -2.78 9.33 35.73
C THR A 9 -2.29 9.89 34.41
N ASP A 10 -1.60 9.09 33.60
CA ASP A 10 -1.37 9.39 32.18
C ASP A 10 -1.19 8.08 31.40
N ALA A 11 -2.31 7.42 31.11
CA ALA A 11 -2.38 6.38 30.09
C ALA A 11 -2.63 7.07 28.74
N GLY A 12 -1.57 7.67 28.18
CA GLY A 12 -1.62 8.30 26.86
C GLY A 12 -1.90 7.28 25.76
N MET A 13 -3.14 7.27 25.26
CA MET A 13 -3.51 6.68 23.98
C MET A 13 -2.84 7.50 22.88
N LEU A 14 -1.89 6.89 22.19
CA LEU A 14 -1.09 7.55 21.17
C LEU A 14 -1.20 6.72 19.88
N GLY A 15 -1.86 7.27 18.87
CA GLY A 15 -1.95 6.67 17.54
C GLY A 15 -0.56 6.46 16.92
N CYS A 16 -0.46 5.64 15.87
CA CYS A 16 0.81 5.22 15.25
C CYS A 16 1.83 6.35 15.02
N GLY A 17 1.37 7.59 14.80
CA GLY A 17 2.25 8.73 14.57
C GLY A 17 3.09 9.22 15.76
N VAL A 18 2.84 8.80 17.01
CA VAL A 18 3.61 9.34 18.15
C VAL A 18 4.77 8.45 18.60
N LYS A 19 4.80 7.17 18.19
CA LYS A 19 5.97 6.32 18.46
C LYS A 19 7.12 6.55 17.48
N ALA A 20 6.86 7.06 16.28
CA ALA A 20 7.92 7.49 15.36
C ALA A 20 8.79 8.62 15.97
N ALA A 21 8.18 9.50 16.79
CA ALA A 21 8.91 10.56 17.49
C ALA A 21 9.64 10.08 18.76
N ALA A 22 9.16 9.00 19.41
CA ALA A 22 9.69 8.54 20.70
C ALA A 22 10.80 7.46 20.59
N ILE A 23 11.11 6.98 19.37
CA ILE A 23 12.19 6.02 19.12
C ILE A 23 13.49 6.75 18.68
N GLY A 24 13.43 8.06 18.47
CA GLY A 24 14.52 8.90 17.97
C GLY A 24 15.35 9.65 19.01
N ASP A 25 15.54 9.11 20.21
CA ASP A 25 16.52 9.66 21.18
C ASP A 25 17.51 8.55 21.59
N GLY A 26 18.45 8.26 20.69
CA GLY A 26 19.44 7.21 20.95
C GLY A 26 20.41 6.90 19.81
N ALA A 27 20.80 7.87 19.00
CA ALA A 27 21.98 7.74 18.11
C ALA A 27 22.46 9.12 17.59
N SER A 28 23.23 9.84 18.39
CA SER A 28 24.22 10.79 17.86
C SER A 28 25.41 9.99 17.32
N GLY A 29 25.98 10.17 16.13
CA GLY A 29 25.79 11.10 15.03
C GLY A 29 27.04 10.98 14.12
N VAL A 30 26.96 11.35 12.85
CA VAL A 30 28.11 11.84 12.06
C VAL A 30 27.60 12.85 11.05
N VAL A 31 27.85 14.14 11.31
CA VAL A 31 27.90 15.17 10.27
C VAL A 31 29.28 15.81 10.38
N THR A 32 29.99 15.80 9.27
CA THR A 32 31.29 16.42 9.04
C THR A 32 31.16 17.94 9.01
N SER A 33 32.05 18.64 9.72
CA SER A 33 33.01 19.60 9.14
C SER A 33 33.58 20.61 10.16
N LEU A 34 34.87 20.88 9.97
CA LEU A 34 35.67 22.07 10.35
C LEU A 34 36.22 22.20 11.79
N THR A 35 37.54 21.97 11.88
CA THR A 35 38.52 22.52 12.83
C THR A 35 38.67 24.05 12.66
N PRO A 36 39.36 24.84 13.53
CA PRO A 36 40.45 24.47 14.47
C PRO A 36 40.44 25.13 15.88
N GLY A 37 41.34 24.65 16.76
CA GLY A 37 41.80 25.41 17.94
C GLY A 37 42.15 24.56 19.17
N THR A 38 43.41 24.16 19.28
CA THR A 38 44.10 23.75 20.54
C THR A 38 44.45 24.99 21.40
N PRO A 39 45.05 24.95 22.62
CA PRO A 39 45.65 23.82 23.38
C PRO A 39 45.43 23.80 24.93
N HIS A 40 46.06 22.81 25.58
CA HIS A 40 46.46 22.69 27.01
C HIS A 40 45.38 22.25 28.03
N ARG A 41 45.63 21.38 29.03
CA ARG A 41 46.84 20.99 29.79
C ARG A 41 46.55 19.65 30.53
N ASP A 42 47.56 18.79 30.61
CA ASP A 42 47.76 17.68 31.58
C ASP A 42 47.83 18.20 33.05
N PRO A 43 48.13 17.38 34.10
CA PRO A 43 48.26 15.91 34.23
C PRO A 43 47.57 15.33 35.51
N ALA A 44 47.65 14.01 35.72
CA ALA A 44 48.39 13.40 36.85
C ALA A 44 47.79 12.10 37.43
N LEU A 45 48.64 11.05 37.42
CA LEU A 45 48.98 10.08 38.49
C LEU A 45 47.83 9.22 39.11
N SER A 46 47.97 7.91 39.38
CA SER A 46 49.14 7.19 39.92
C SER A 46 48.95 5.65 39.87
N ARG A 47 50.05 4.91 39.61
CA ARG A 47 50.64 3.73 40.34
C ARG A 47 49.71 2.64 40.94
N SER A 48 50.07 1.36 41.09
CA SER A 48 51.22 0.45 40.83
C SER A 48 50.76 -0.93 41.41
N GLU A 49 51.13 -2.10 40.89
CA GLU A 49 52.24 -3.02 41.30
C GLU A 49 51.93 -4.36 40.58
N GLY A 50 52.85 -5.06 39.89
CA GLY A 50 53.89 -5.98 40.42
C GLY A 50 53.25 -7.33 40.82
N ALA A 51 53.59 -8.53 40.30
CA ALA A 51 54.90 -9.11 40.07
C ALA A 51 54.88 -10.39 39.19
N SER A 52 56.08 -10.80 38.78
CA SER A 52 56.50 -11.82 37.81
C SER A 52 56.72 -13.24 38.35
N PHE A 53 56.80 -14.21 37.41
CA PHE A 53 57.71 -15.38 37.24
C PHE A 53 56.88 -16.58 36.73
N GLY A 54 57.22 -17.36 35.70
CA GLY A 54 58.45 -17.60 34.94
C GLY A 54 58.13 -18.48 33.71
N ALA A 55 59.04 -18.52 32.73
CA ALA A 55 59.03 -19.42 31.56
C ALA A 55 60.13 -20.50 31.72
N PRO A 56 60.13 -21.63 30.98
CA PRO A 56 60.64 -21.61 29.60
C PRO A 56 60.06 -22.66 28.61
N HIS A 57 60.49 -22.50 27.34
CA HIS A 57 60.49 -23.43 26.19
C HIS A 57 59.29 -23.42 25.22
N GLY A 58 59.52 -22.82 24.04
CA GLY A 58 58.71 -22.95 22.82
C GLY A 58 59.09 -24.20 21.97
N PRO A 59 58.63 -24.35 20.71
CA PRO A 59 58.58 -23.26 19.71
C PRO A 59 57.30 -23.16 18.84
N SER A 60 57.20 -22.00 18.17
CA SER A 60 56.54 -21.73 16.88
C SER A 60 55.05 -22.07 16.72
N VAL A 61 54.20 -21.05 16.92
CA VAL A 61 52.79 -21.03 16.48
C VAL A 61 52.65 -20.02 15.34
N HIS A 62 52.26 -20.52 14.17
CA HIS A 62 51.69 -19.76 13.06
C HIS A 62 50.33 -19.18 13.49
N MET A 63 50.05 -17.94 13.09
CA MET A 63 48.79 -17.26 13.37
C MET A 63 47.58 -18.04 12.84
N GLU A 64 46.70 -18.51 13.73
CA GLU A 64 45.28 -18.71 13.45
C GLU A 64 44.49 -17.95 14.52
N GLY A 65 43.93 -16.81 14.10
CA GLY A 65 42.99 -16.04 14.89
C GLY A 65 41.61 -16.69 14.89
N ASN A 66 41.09 -16.91 16.08
CA ASN A 66 39.77 -17.44 16.42
C ASN A 66 38.62 -16.66 15.71
N PRO A 67 37.49 -17.30 15.37
CA PRO A 67 36.40 -16.68 14.65
C PRO A 67 35.50 -15.92 15.64
N GLY A 68 35.32 -14.63 15.39
CA GLY A 68 34.37 -13.77 16.10
C GLY A 68 33.76 -12.77 15.13
N GLN A 69 32.43 -12.67 15.17
CA GLN A 69 31.56 -11.70 14.48
C GLN A 69 31.25 -11.96 13.00
N ASN A 70 30.28 -12.86 12.76
CA ASN A 70 29.40 -12.73 11.60
C ASN A 70 28.51 -11.49 11.78
N GLN A 71 29.01 -10.32 11.40
CA GLN A 71 28.15 -9.21 11.01
C GLN A 71 27.57 -9.53 9.64
N VAL A 72 26.27 -9.85 9.62
CA VAL A 72 25.47 -9.91 8.42
C VAL A 72 25.40 -8.49 7.86
N ARG A 73 26.23 -8.20 6.85
CA ARG A 73 26.09 -7.00 6.02
C ARG A 73 24.90 -7.21 5.10
N PHE A 74 23.76 -6.65 5.51
CA PHE A 74 22.63 -6.42 4.63
C PHE A 74 23.04 -5.42 3.57
N SER A 75 23.09 -5.84 2.30
CA SER A 75 22.90 -4.91 1.19
C SER A 75 21.42 -4.53 1.20
N ARG A 76 21.12 -3.41 1.87
CA ARG A 76 19.99 -2.56 1.49
C ARG A 76 20.25 -2.08 0.07
N ASP A 77 19.32 -2.37 -0.83
CA ASP A 77 18.70 -1.37 -1.71
C ASP A 77 17.66 -2.08 -2.57
N LEU A 78 16.47 -2.24 -1.99
CA LEU A 78 15.21 -2.36 -2.72
C LEU A 78 14.19 -1.59 -1.88
N SER A 79 14.14 -0.28 -2.10
CA SER A 79 13.03 0.57 -1.68
C SER A 79 12.32 1.06 -2.93
N GLU A 80 11.07 0.63 -3.02
CA GLU A 80 9.93 1.15 -3.78
C GLU A 80 10.11 2.58 -4.31
N ASP A 81 10.19 2.70 -5.64
CA ASP A 81 9.64 3.74 -6.52
C ASP A 81 10.40 3.72 -7.85
N ASP A 82 10.15 2.71 -8.70
CA ASP A 82 10.11 2.95 -10.15
C ASP A 82 9.31 1.85 -10.84
N ASN A 83 8.57 2.25 -11.86
CA ASN A 83 7.81 1.35 -12.72
C ASN A 83 8.73 0.30 -13.37
N GLY A 84 8.12 -0.77 -13.87
CA GLY A 84 8.78 -1.85 -14.60
C GLY A 84 9.88 -1.38 -15.58
N ASP A 85 10.85 -2.27 -15.75
CA ASP A 85 12.07 -2.14 -16.55
C ASP A 85 13.30 -1.65 -15.77
N ASN A 86 13.86 -2.50 -14.88
CA ASN A 86 15.32 -2.66 -14.72
C ASN A 86 15.67 -3.68 -13.62
N ILE A 87 15.76 -4.97 -13.98
CA ILE A 87 16.67 -5.88 -13.26
C ILE A 87 18.08 -5.38 -13.58
N GLY A 88 18.83 -4.94 -12.57
CA GLY A 88 20.13 -4.25 -12.70
C GLY A 88 21.08 -4.81 -13.75
N TRP A 89 21.10 -4.17 -14.93
CA TRP A 89 22.04 -4.42 -16.03
C TRP A 89 23.36 -3.64 -15.90
N ALA A 90 23.49 -2.73 -14.93
CA ALA A 90 24.69 -1.90 -14.76
C ALA A 90 25.84 -2.57 -14.00
N ASP A 91 25.58 -3.57 -13.15
CA ASP A 91 26.59 -4.11 -12.22
C ASP A 91 27.41 -5.30 -12.75
N LEU A 92 27.10 -5.84 -13.93
CA LEU A 92 27.92 -6.92 -14.52
C LEU A 92 28.99 -6.42 -15.50
N PHE A 93 28.77 -5.27 -16.15
CA PHE A 93 29.68 -4.71 -17.15
C PHE A 93 30.24 -3.32 -16.81
N GLY A 94 29.65 -2.60 -15.84
CA GLY A 94 30.05 -1.24 -15.47
C GLY A 94 31.45 -1.10 -14.85
N PRO A 95 31.85 -1.92 -13.85
CA PRO A 95 33.12 -1.70 -13.16
C PRO A 95 34.36 -2.20 -13.94
N THR A 96 34.18 -3.11 -14.89
CA THR A 96 35.28 -3.74 -15.65
C THR A 96 35.67 -2.97 -16.91
N LEU A 97 34.76 -2.15 -17.47
CA LEU A 97 35.01 -1.41 -18.70
C LEU A 97 35.58 0.01 -18.48
N GLN A 98 35.50 0.57 -17.28
CA GLN A 98 36.02 1.93 -17.02
C GLN A 98 37.53 1.98 -16.74
N ASN A 99 38.21 0.84 -16.59
CA ASN A 99 39.64 0.78 -16.24
C ASN A 99 40.51 -0.10 -17.17
N ALA A 100 39.99 -0.57 -18.31
CA ALA A 100 40.79 -1.35 -19.26
C ALA A 100 41.64 -0.44 -20.16
N SER A 101 42.91 -0.80 -20.35
CA SER A 101 43.80 -0.09 -21.27
C SER A 101 43.31 -0.26 -22.73
N PRO A 102 43.65 0.66 -23.66
CA PRO A 102 43.20 0.56 -25.06
C PRO A 102 43.64 -0.73 -25.78
N VAL A 103 44.62 -1.47 -25.22
CA VAL A 103 45.14 -2.72 -25.78
C VAL A 103 44.35 -3.94 -25.27
N ASP A 104 43.78 -3.88 -24.06
CA ASP A 104 42.99 -4.97 -23.46
C ASP A 104 41.55 -5.02 -24.01
N GLN A 105 41.04 -3.90 -24.54
CA GLN A 105 39.72 -3.86 -25.20
C GLN A 105 39.66 -4.66 -26.50
N TYR A 106 40.78 -4.86 -27.20
CA TYR A 106 40.81 -5.64 -28.44
C TYR A 106 40.69 -7.16 -28.19
N PHE A 107 41.24 -7.68 -27.09
CA PHE A 107 41.16 -9.10 -26.75
C PHE A 107 39.81 -9.51 -26.15
N LEU A 108 39.10 -8.57 -25.52
CA LEU A 108 37.78 -8.84 -24.93
C LEU A 108 36.68 -8.98 -25.99
N ASN A 109 36.88 -8.47 -27.21
CA ASN A 109 35.88 -8.44 -28.28
C ASN A 109 36.01 -9.56 -29.31
N GLU A 110 36.92 -10.53 -29.11
CA GLU A 110 37.02 -11.66 -30.04
C GLU A 110 35.94 -12.71 -29.74
N CYS A 111 35.21 -13.12 -30.78
CA CYS A 111 34.26 -14.22 -30.73
C CYS A 111 35.01 -15.57 -30.87
N PHE A 112 34.79 -16.48 -29.92
CA PHE A 112 35.37 -17.83 -29.89
C PHE A 112 34.40 -18.90 -30.42
N LEU A 113 33.27 -18.48 -30.99
CA LEU A 113 32.28 -19.35 -31.62
C LEU A 113 32.56 -19.48 -33.11
N GLN A 114 32.38 -20.68 -33.67
CA GLN A 114 32.59 -20.95 -35.09
C GLN A 114 31.35 -20.65 -35.94
N GLU A 115 30.18 -20.73 -35.31
CA GLU A 115 28.85 -20.61 -35.92
C GLU A 115 27.94 -19.79 -35.00
N TYR A 116 27.44 -18.67 -35.51
CA TYR A 116 26.38 -17.83 -34.95
C TYR A 116 25.81 -16.91 -36.08
N PRO A 117 24.59 -16.38 -35.96
CA PRO A 117 24.02 -15.51 -37.00
C PRO A 117 24.73 -14.16 -37.12
N GLU A 118 24.94 -13.68 -38.35
CA GLU A 118 25.57 -12.36 -38.59
C GLU A 118 24.74 -11.18 -38.06
N SER A 119 23.43 -11.36 -37.86
CA SER A 119 22.57 -10.36 -37.24
C SER A 119 22.75 -10.24 -35.74
N CYS A 120 23.54 -11.12 -35.12
CA CYS A 120 23.77 -11.15 -33.68
C CYS A 120 25.20 -10.72 -33.34
N ASP A 121 25.35 -10.13 -32.15
CA ASP A 121 26.65 -9.77 -31.61
C ASP A 121 27.23 -10.95 -30.82
N CYS A 122 28.54 -11.18 -30.97
CA CYS A 122 29.27 -12.22 -30.25
C CYS A 122 30.51 -11.64 -29.57
N ILE A 123 30.65 -11.94 -28.28
CA ILE A 123 31.79 -11.56 -27.46
C ILE A 123 32.22 -12.80 -26.68
N GLN A 124 33.44 -13.30 -26.90
CA GLN A 124 33.92 -14.57 -26.35
C GLN A 124 32.99 -15.73 -26.71
N THR A 125 32.22 -16.24 -25.76
CA THR A 125 31.23 -17.32 -25.94
C THR A 125 29.81 -16.87 -25.64
N ASP A 126 29.60 -15.56 -25.56
CA ASP A 126 28.33 -14.92 -25.27
C ASP A 126 27.75 -14.37 -26.58
N VAL A 127 26.47 -14.68 -26.84
CA VAL A 127 25.77 -14.26 -28.07
C VAL A 127 24.53 -13.46 -27.72
N GLU A 128 24.42 -12.27 -28.30
CA GLU A 128 23.31 -11.37 -28.14
C GLU A 128 22.58 -11.14 -29.48
N CYS A 129 21.34 -11.60 -29.53
CA CYS A 129 20.44 -11.44 -30.67
C CYS A 129 19.18 -10.69 -30.21
N VAL A 130 19.25 -9.37 -30.05
CA VAL A 130 18.14 -8.56 -29.52
C VAL A 130 17.51 -7.73 -30.63
N GLU A 131 16.19 -7.76 -30.76
CA GLU A 131 15.44 -6.97 -31.78
C GLU A 131 15.80 -7.28 -33.24
N VAL A 132 16.20 -8.53 -33.50
CA VAL A 132 16.62 -8.99 -34.83
C VAL A 132 15.53 -9.76 -35.59
N ASN A 133 14.29 -9.75 -35.07
CA ASN A 133 13.10 -10.39 -35.65
C ASN A 133 13.24 -11.91 -35.86
N LEU A 134 13.93 -12.59 -34.95
CA LEU A 134 14.04 -14.06 -34.98
C LEU A 134 12.67 -14.69 -34.69
N LYS A 135 12.30 -15.71 -35.48
CA LYS A 135 11.07 -16.49 -35.28
C LYS A 135 11.30 -17.82 -34.58
N ASP A 136 12.53 -18.29 -34.61
CA ASP A 136 13.00 -19.54 -34.05
C ASP A 136 14.39 -19.34 -33.45
N VAL A 137 14.83 -20.30 -32.62
CA VAL A 137 16.19 -20.31 -32.05
C VAL A 137 17.21 -20.54 -33.18
N PRO A 138 18.24 -19.68 -33.33
CA PRO A 138 19.25 -19.86 -34.37
C PRO A 138 20.20 -21.02 -34.09
N ALA A 139 20.87 -21.50 -35.14
CA ALA A 139 22.00 -22.43 -35.02
C ALA A 139 23.21 -21.71 -34.43
N LEU A 140 23.83 -22.29 -33.41
CA LEU A 140 24.94 -21.72 -32.65
C LEU A 140 26.00 -22.80 -32.38
N SER A 141 27.22 -22.38 -32.02
CA SER A 141 28.25 -23.31 -31.59
C SER A 141 27.95 -23.93 -30.20
N PRO A 142 28.20 -25.24 -29.97
CA PRO A 142 27.92 -25.93 -28.71
C PRO A 142 28.57 -25.36 -27.43
N ASN A 143 29.66 -24.59 -27.59
CA ASN A 143 30.40 -23.97 -26.50
C ASN A 143 29.82 -22.61 -26.04
N VAL A 144 28.68 -22.18 -26.57
CA VAL A 144 27.97 -20.97 -26.12
C VAL A 144 27.65 -21.05 -24.62
N THR A 145 27.98 -20.00 -23.87
CA THR A 145 27.79 -19.93 -22.41
C THR A 145 26.66 -19.00 -22.00
N TRP A 146 26.37 -18.01 -22.83
CA TRP A 146 25.34 -17.00 -22.63
C TRP A 146 24.64 -16.77 -23.94
N LEU A 147 23.32 -16.83 -23.93
CA LEU A 147 22.50 -16.61 -25.12
C LEU A 147 21.34 -15.70 -24.79
N SER A 148 21.27 -14.55 -25.45
CA SER A 148 20.12 -13.67 -25.42
C SER A 148 19.40 -13.65 -26.75
N LEU A 149 18.10 -13.98 -26.68
CA LEU A 149 17.14 -13.93 -27.75
C LEU A 149 15.98 -12.99 -27.36
N ARG A 150 16.23 -12.01 -26.48
CA ARG A 150 15.22 -11.06 -25.98
C ARG A 150 14.63 -10.21 -27.12
N SER A 151 13.37 -9.79 -26.99
CA SER A 151 12.72 -8.86 -27.92
C SER A 151 12.74 -9.38 -29.36
N ASN A 152 12.32 -10.64 -29.55
CA ASN A 152 12.16 -11.27 -30.87
C ASN A 152 10.72 -11.79 -31.02
N ASP A 153 10.45 -12.50 -32.12
CA ASP A 153 9.14 -13.05 -32.47
C ASP A 153 9.06 -14.57 -32.27
N ILE A 154 9.85 -15.13 -31.35
CA ILE A 154 9.86 -16.58 -31.11
C ILE A 154 8.54 -16.99 -30.46
N ARG A 155 7.85 -17.96 -31.08
CA ARG A 155 6.51 -18.41 -30.62
C ARG A 155 6.50 -19.79 -29.98
N VAL A 156 7.43 -20.64 -30.38
CA VAL A 156 7.46 -22.05 -30.02
C VAL A 156 8.89 -22.46 -29.71
N LEU A 157 9.07 -23.17 -28.59
CA LEU A 157 10.30 -23.92 -28.32
C LEU A 157 10.03 -25.41 -28.57
N SER A 158 10.58 -25.94 -29.65
CA SER A 158 10.45 -27.34 -30.04
C SER A 158 11.26 -28.28 -29.14
N ASP A 159 10.95 -29.58 -29.20
CA ASP A 159 11.74 -30.59 -28.50
C ASP A 159 13.22 -30.50 -28.87
N PHE A 160 14.09 -30.61 -27.86
CA PHE A 160 15.56 -30.68 -28.00
C PHE A 160 16.22 -29.47 -28.68
N VAL A 161 15.54 -28.32 -28.79
CA VAL A 161 16.05 -27.13 -29.50
C VAL A 161 17.37 -26.59 -28.93
N PHE A 162 17.63 -26.80 -27.63
CA PHE A 162 18.88 -26.40 -26.98
C PHE A 162 19.80 -27.58 -26.61
N PHE A 163 19.54 -28.77 -27.13
CA PHE A 163 20.19 -30.01 -26.67
C PHE A 163 21.71 -30.02 -26.88
N GLU A 164 22.20 -29.41 -27.96
CA GLU A 164 23.62 -29.34 -28.28
C GLU A 164 24.38 -28.30 -27.43
N TYR A 165 23.69 -27.34 -26.82
CA TYR A 165 24.28 -26.21 -26.10
C TYR A 165 24.52 -26.53 -24.62
N SER A 166 25.14 -27.67 -24.33
CA SER A 166 25.34 -28.17 -22.96
C SER A 166 26.23 -27.28 -22.07
N ALA A 167 27.02 -26.38 -22.66
CA ALA A 167 27.84 -25.39 -21.95
C ALA A 167 27.04 -24.17 -21.47
N LEU A 168 25.80 -23.98 -21.95
CA LEU A 168 24.99 -22.80 -21.71
C LEU A 168 24.68 -22.64 -20.22
N GLN A 169 24.95 -21.44 -19.70
CA GLN A 169 24.76 -21.07 -18.30
C GLN A 169 23.65 -20.04 -18.10
N ARG A 170 23.40 -19.19 -19.09
CA ARG A 170 22.36 -18.15 -19.03
C ARG A 170 21.60 -18.07 -20.34
N LEU A 171 20.28 -18.10 -20.25
CA LEU A 171 19.38 -18.04 -21.40
C LEU A 171 18.30 -16.97 -21.17
N PHE A 172 18.25 -16.01 -22.08
CA PHE A 172 17.32 -14.88 -22.06
C PHE A 172 16.34 -15.00 -23.23
N LEU A 173 15.06 -15.16 -22.90
CA LEU A 173 13.95 -15.33 -23.85
C LEU A 173 12.81 -14.34 -23.55
N GLN A 174 13.09 -13.26 -22.82
CA GLN A 174 12.06 -12.30 -22.44
C GLN A 174 11.51 -11.53 -23.63
N ASN A 175 10.31 -10.95 -23.48
CA ASN A 175 9.67 -10.11 -24.48
C ASN A 175 9.65 -10.80 -25.86
N ASN A 176 9.12 -12.02 -25.88
CA ASN A 176 8.88 -12.77 -27.10
C ASN A 176 7.38 -13.10 -27.17
N SER A 177 6.98 -13.84 -28.19
CA SER A 177 5.59 -14.31 -28.35
C SER A 177 5.43 -15.79 -27.97
N LEU A 178 6.21 -16.30 -27.01
CA LEU A 178 6.21 -17.73 -26.67
C LEU A 178 4.86 -18.14 -26.11
N GLN A 179 4.21 -19.09 -26.78
CA GLN A 179 2.93 -19.67 -26.36
C GLN A 179 3.08 -21.14 -25.96
N PHE A 180 3.96 -21.86 -26.66
CA PHE A 180 4.16 -23.29 -26.47
C PHE A 180 5.63 -23.60 -26.21
N ILE A 181 5.89 -24.25 -25.07
CA ILE A 181 7.19 -24.80 -24.72
C ILE A 181 7.03 -26.32 -24.66
N SER A 182 7.72 -27.02 -25.55
CA SER A 182 7.68 -28.48 -25.55
C SER A 182 8.32 -29.05 -24.28
N THR A 183 7.86 -30.23 -23.85
CA THR A 183 8.33 -30.88 -22.62
C THR A 183 9.85 -31.12 -22.61
N HIS A 184 10.47 -31.32 -23.77
CA HIS A 184 11.92 -31.56 -23.89
C HIS A 184 12.69 -30.35 -24.44
N ALA A 185 12.09 -29.15 -24.49
CA ALA A 185 12.72 -27.97 -25.05
C ALA A 185 14.07 -27.65 -24.38
N PHE A 186 14.14 -27.78 -23.04
CA PHE A 186 15.34 -27.49 -22.24
C PHE A 186 16.17 -28.74 -21.88
N SER A 187 15.94 -29.88 -22.55
CA SER A 187 16.70 -31.10 -22.27
C SER A 187 18.17 -30.93 -22.68
N GLY A 188 19.09 -31.49 -21.88
CA GLY A 188 20.54 -31.37 -22.09
C GLY A 188 21.20 -30.13 -21.44
N LEU A 189 20.43 -29.14 -21.00
CA LEU A 189 20.93 -27.91 -20.37
C LEU A 189 21.33 -28.07 -18.89
N HIS A 190 22.21 -29.05 -18.61
CA HIS A 190 22.60 -29.42 -17.25
C HIS A 190 23.43 -28.35 -16.51
N ASN A 191 24.02 -27.40 -17.24
CA ASN A 191 24.84 -26.30 -16.70
C ASN A 191 24.11 -24.97 -16.59
N LEU A 192 22.83 -24.92 -17.02
CA LEU A 192 22.06 -23.69 -17.00
C LEU A 192 21.84 -23.23 -15.56
N LYS A 193 22.20 -21.98 -15.27
CA LYS A 193 22.08 -21.34 -13.97
C LYS A 193 20.95 -20.32 -13.94
N ARG A 194 20.70 -19.61 -15.05
CA ARG A 194 19.66 -18.57 -15.11
C ARG A 194 18.82 -18.71 -16.36
N LEU A 195 17.51 -18.74 -16.19
CA LEU A 195 16.53 -18.82 -17.26
C LEU A 195 15.50 -17.70 -17.09
N PHE A 196 15.39 -16.86 -18.11
CA PHE A 196 14.43 -15.76 -18.13
C PHE A 196 13.42 -15.95 -19.25
N LEU A 197 12.15 -16.04 -18.89
CA LEU A 197 11.01 -16.27 -19.78
C LEU A 197 9.93 -15.19 -19.61
N SER A 198 10.26 -14.07 -18.96
CA SER A 198 9.32 -12.99 -18.65
C SER A 198 8.69 -12.38 -19.90
N GLU A 199 7.50 -11.79 -19.77
CA GLU A 199 6.82 -11.07 -20.85
C GLU A 199 6.67 -11.94 -22.11
N ASN A 200 6.00 -13.07 -21.94
CA ASN A 200 5.63 -13.97 -23.02
C ASN A 200 4.14 -14.29 -22.92
N SER A 201 3.64 -15.19 -23.76
CA SER A 201 2.24 -15.62 -23.77
C SER A 201 2.06 -17.07 -23.28
N ILE A 202 2.90 -17.51 -22.34
CA ILE A 202 2.91 -18.89 -21.85
C ILE A 202 1.70 -19.10 -20.95
N SER A 203 0.74 -19.91 -21.40
CA SER A 203 -0.48 -20.19 -20.64
C SER A 203 -0.38 -21.39 -19.69
N SER A 204 0.54 -22.32 -19.99
CA SER A 204 0.77 -23.55 -19.25
C SER A 204 2.19 -24.07 -19.47
N LEU A 205 2.68 -24.84 -18.50
CA LEU A 205 3.97 -25.52 -18.54
C LEU A 205 3.77 -27.02 -18.35
N SER A 206 4.44 -27.82 -19.18
CA SER A 206 4.37 -29.27 -19.14
C SER A 206 5.07 -29.86 -17.92
N HIS A 207 4.61 -31.04 -17.48
CA HIS A 207 5.24 -31.78 -16.38
C HIS A 207 6.72 -32.06 -16.71
N GLY A 208 7.63 -31.73 -15.79
CA GLY A 208 9.06 -31.99 -15.95
C GLY A 208 9.74 -31.20 -17.07
N VAL A 209 9.15 -30.10 -17.56
CA VAL A 209 9.79 -29.24 -18.58
C VAL A 209 11.18 -28.73 -18.16
N PHE A 210 11.45 -28.66 -16.85
CA PHE A 210 12.73 -28.23 -16.27
C PHE A 210 13.59 -29.38 -15.71
N LYS A 211 13.25 -30.65 -15.99
CA LYS A 211 13.83 -31.85 -15.34
C LYS A 211 15.36 -31.92 -15.37
N ASP A 212 15.97 -31.46 -16.46
CA ASP A 212 17.42 -31.54 -16.67
C ASP A 212 18.20 -30.33 -16.10
N LEU A 213 17.49 -29.28 -15.67
CA LEU A 213 18.03 -28.00 -15.21
C LEU A 213 18.52 -28.05 -13.75
N ARG A 214 19.36 -29.04 -13.42
CA ARG A 214 19.76 -29.35 -12.04
C ARG A 214 20.60 -28.28 -11.36
N ARG A 215 21.28 -27.44 -12.15
CA ARG A 215 22.11 -26.31 -11.69
C ARG A 215 21.40 -24.97 -11.81
N LEU A 216 20.11 -24.95 -12.16
CA LEU A 216 19.36 -23.72 -12.28
C LEU A 216 19.20 -23.08 -10.91
N GLU A 217 19.66 -21.85 -10.79
CA GLU A 217 19.59 -21.05 -9.58
C GLU A 217 18.44 -20.04 -9.69
N TRP A 218 18.19 -19.47 -10.88
CA TRP A 218 17.22 -18.40 -11.12
C TRP A 218 16.25 -18.78 -12.24
N LEU A 219 14.96 -18.71 -11.95
CA LEU A 219 13.89 -18.90 -12.92
C LEU A 219 12.90 -17.74 -12.84
N ILE A 220 12.79 -16.99 -13.93
CA ILE A 220 11.90 -15.82 -14.03
C ILE A 220 10.82 -16.10 -15.08
N LEU A 221 9.57 -16.08 -14.65
CA LEU A 221 8.37 -16.41 -15.44
C LEU A 221 7.33 -15.28 -15.43
N ASP A 222 7.73 -14.08 -15.01
CA ASP A 222 6.86 -12.93 -14.80
C ASP A 222 6.07 -12.56 -16.05
N HIS A 223 4.91 -11.94 -15.88
CA HIS A 223 4.07 -11.43 -16.98
C HIS A 223 3.78 -12.50 -18.04
N ASN A 224 3.41 -13.70 -17.59
CA ASN A 224 2.90 -14.79 -18.43
C ASN A 224 1.53 -15.23 -17.91
N PRO A 225 0.53 -15.51 -18.75
CA PRO A 225 -0.81 -15.90 -18.31
C PRO A 225 -0.88 -17.36 -17.80
N LEU A 226 -0.04 -17.74 -16.83
CA LEU A 226 0.04 -19.06 -16.23
C LEU A 226 -1.23 -19.35 -15.41
N THR A 227 -2.24 -19.93 -16.07
CA THR A 227 -3.54 -20.21 -15.43
C THR A 227 -3.45 -21.26 -14.32
N SER A 228 -2.57 -22.25 -14.46
CA SER A 228 -2.35 -23.31 -13.48
C SER A 228 -0.97 -23.96 -13.61
N LEU A 229 -0.45 -24.46 -12.50
CA LEU A 229 0.82 -25.18 -12.43
C LEU A 229 0.60 -26.54 -11.75
N SER A 230 1.23 -27.58 -12.30
CA SER A 230 1.32 -28.88 -11.65
C SER A 230 2.50 -28.92 -10.68
N GLN A 231 2.42 -29.75 -9.64
CA GLN A 231 3.55 -30.01 -8.72
C GLN A 231 4.78 -30.56 -9.45
N ASP A 232 4.55 -31.29 -10.54
CA ASP A 232 5.60 -31.94 -11.32
C ASP A 232 6.28 -31.00 -12.32
N THR A 233 5.78 -29.77 -12.48
CA THR A 233 6.38 -28.76 -13.39
C THR A 233 7.84 -28.47 -13.00
N PHE A 234 8.11 -28.39 -11.69
CA PHE A 234 9.40 -27.99 -11.13
C PHE A 234 10.33 -29.17 -10.82
N ILE A 235 10.03 -30.39 -11.29
CA ILE A 235 10.92 -31.54 -11.12
C ILE A 235 12.31 -31.18 -11.64
N GLY A 236 13.35 -31.55 -10.89
CA GLY A 236 14.76 -31.40 -11.29
C GLY A 236 15.43 -30.11 -10.79
N LEU A 237 14.68 -29.13 -10.30
CA LEU A 237 15.17 -27.81 -9.87
C LEU A 237 15.84 -27.82 -8.49
N GLN A 238 16.83 -28.71 -8.30
CA GLN A 238 17.48 -28.96 -7.01
C GLN A 238 18.30 -27.79 -6.46
N SER A 239 18.80 -26.92 -7.35
CA SER A 239 19.66 -25.78 -7.00
C SER A 239 18.92 -24.45 -7.07
N LEU A 240 17.60 -24.44 -7.30
CA LEU A 240 16.86 -23.21 -7.50
C LEU A 240 16.81 -22.40 -6.21
N VAL A 241 17.26 -21.15 -6.29
CA VAL A 241 17.35 -20.19 -5.18
C VAL A 241 16.28 -19.12 -5.34
N TYR A 242 16.05 -18.65 -6.57
CA TYR A 242 15.14 -17.56 -6.89
C TYR A 242 14.09 -18.00 -7.91
N LEU A 243 12.81 -17.89 -7.54
CA LEU A 243 11.67 -18.12 -8.42
C LEU A 243 10.76 -16.89 -8.40
N SER A 244 10.49 -16.35 -9.57
CA SER A 244 9.57 -15.23 -9.75
C SER A 244 8.50 -15.56 -10.78
N MET A 245 7.25 -15.33 -10.39
CA MET A 245 6.05 -15.49 -11.21
C MET A 245 5.12 -14.30 -10.96
N VAL A 246 5.66 -13.08 -11.06
CA VAL A 246 4.91 -11.83 -10.88
C VAL A 246 3.89 -11.67 -12.00
N ASP A 247 2.68 -11.23 -11.67
CA ASP A 247 1.58 -11.00 -12.62
C ASP A 247 1.28 -12.20 -13.53
N ALA A 248 1.48 -13.41 -12.99
CA ALA A 248 1.35 -14.65 -13.76
C ALA A 248 -0.09 -15.19 -13.84
N SER A 249 -1.09 -14.45 -13.34
CA SER A 249 -2.51 -14.87 -13.27
C SER A 249 -2.79 -16.16 -12.48
N LEU A 250 -1.86 -16.58 -11.61
CA LEU A 250 -1.99 -17.82 -10.83
C LEU A 250 -3.15 -17.75 -9.83
N GLN A 251 -4.06 -18.70 -9.89
CA GLN A 251 -5.19 -18.77 -8.94
C GLN A 251 -4.86 -19.54 -7.66
N GLN A 252 -3.88 -20.44 -7.74
CA GLN A 252 -3.45 -21.30 -6.65
C GLN A 252 -2.04 -21.82 -6.89
N LEU A 253 -1.34 -22.16 -5.81
CA LEU A 253 -0.06 -22.87 -5.88
C LEU A 253 -0.28 -24.39 -5.94
N PRO A 254 0.64 -25.14 -6.57
CA PRO A 254 0.64 -26.60 -6.53
C PRO A 254 0.52 -27.19 -5.11
N HIS A 255 -0.34 -28.21 -4.97
CA HIS A 255 -0.53 -28.96 -3.72
C HIS A 255 -0.06 -30.42 -3.89
N PRO A 256 0.34 -31.13 -2.82
CA PRO A 256 0.35 -30.70 -1.43
C PRO A 256 1.65 -30.09 -0.95
N SER A 257 2.71 -29.99 -1.76
CA SER A 257 4.00 -29.40 -1.34
C SER A 257 4.66 -28.64 -2.50
N PHE A 258 4.68 -27.32 -2.43
CA PHE A 258 5.19 -26.49 -3.53
C PHE A 258 6.72 -26.63 -3.72
N CYS A 259 7.49 -26.55 -2.63
CA CYS A 259 8.96 -26.58 -2.69
C CYS A 259 9.57 -27.99 -2.66
N GLU A 260 8.78 -29.05 -2.89
CA GLU A 260 9.30 -30.43 -2.82
C GLU A 260 10.40 -30.72 -3.84
N HIS A 261 10.27 -30.15 -5.04
CA HIS A 261 11.28 -30.25 -6.09
C HIS A 261 12.29 -29.09 -6.11
N MET A 262 12.16 -28.14 -5.19
CA MET A 262 12.99 -26.93 -5.07
C MET A 262 13.48 -26.75 -3.62
N PRO A 263 14.26 -27.69 -3.06
CA PRO A 263 14.63 -27.70 -1.65
C PRO A 263 15.58 -26.55 -1.24
N ALA A 264 16.25 -25.91 -2.21
CA ALA A 264 17.16 -24.79 -2.01
C ALA A 264 16.48 -23.41 -2.14
N LEU A 265 15.17 -23.37 -2.41
CA LEU A 265 14.47 -22.13 -2.70
C LEU A 265 14.54 -21.18 -1.50
N ASP A 266 15.02 -19.96 -1.78
CA ASP A 266 15.33 -18.93 -0.79
C ASP A 266 14.41 -17.71 -0.98
N TRP A 267 14.15 -17.35 -2.23
CA TRP A 267 13.31 -16.22 -2.62
C TRP A 267 12.17 -16.68 -3.53
N LEU A 268 10.94 -16.37 -3.12
CA LEU A 268 9.74 -16.64 -3.88
C LEU A 268 8.92 -15.37 -4.05
N ASP A 269 8.79 -14.94 -5.31
CA ASP A 269 7.95 -13.82 -5.70
C ASP A 269 6.71 -14.28 -6.47
N LEU A 270 5.55 -13.92 -5.92
CA LEU A 270 4.22 -14.26 -6.41
C LEU A 270 3.31 -13.02 -6.43
N GLU A 271 3.88 -11.83 -6.50
CA GLU A 271 3.15 -10.57 -6.61
C GLU A 271 2.16 -10.56 -7.80
N GLY A 272 1.06 -9.81 -7.67
CA GLY A 272 0.13 -9.56 -8.79
C GLY A 272 -0.72 -10.75 -9.23
N ASN A 273 -0.72 -11.85 -8.46
CA ASN A 273 -1.46 -13.06 -8.81
C ASN A 273 -2.91 -13.05 -8.27
N HIS A 274 -3.60 -14.17 -8.44
CA HIS A 274 -5.00 -14.35 -8.05
C HIS A 274 -5.16 -15.39 -6.93
N ILE A 275 -4.12 -15.60 -6.13
CA ILE A 275 -4.08 -16.62 -5.08
C ILE A 275 -5.10 -16.27 -3.99
N GLN A 276 -6.01 -17.19 -3.68
CA GLN A 276 -7.09 -16.96 -2.70
C GLN A 276 -6.83 -17.56 -1.33
N THR A 277 -6.06 -18.66 -1.28
CA THR A 277 -5.82 -19.45 -0.08
C THR A 277 -4.35 -19.83 0.00
N LEU A 278 -3.84 -19.78 1.23
CA LEU A 278 -2.53 -20.30 1.59
C LEU A 278 -2.73 -21.22 2.80
N ASN A 279 -2.03 -22.34 2.86
CA ASN A 279 -2.15 -23.27 3.97
C ASN A 279 -0.80 -23.93 4.29
N PHE A 280 -0.73 -24.54 5.47
CA PHE A 280 0.47 -25.23 5.95
C PHE A 280 0.98 -26.28 4.96
N SER A 281 0.07 -27.09 4.37
CA SER A 281 0.50 -28.16 3.46
C SER A 281 1.31 -27.61 2.28
N ILE A 282 0.79 -26.59 1.57
CA ILE A 282 1.43 -26.01 0.39
C ILE A 282 2.89 -25.61 0.69
N LEU A 283 3.13 -24.96 1.84
CA LEU A 283 4.44 -24.43 2.23
C LEU A 283 5.27 -25.36 3.11
N LYS A 284 4.80 -26.60 3.38
CA LYS A 284 5.43 -27.48 4.38
C LYS A 284 6.89 -27.81 4.07
N SER A 285 7.25 -27.87 2.78
CA SER A 285 8.60 -28.19 2.28
C SER A 285 9.49 -26.97 2.06
N CYS A 286 8.97 -25.75 2.19
CA CYS A 286 9.70 -24.50 1.89
C CYS A 286 10.59 -24.05 3.07
N SER A 287 11.34 -24.97 3.65
CA SER A 287 12.08 -24.75 4.92
C SER A 287 13.29 -23.81 4.80
N LYS A 288 13.79 -23.57 3.58
CA LYS A 288 14.93 -22.71 3.30
C LYS A 288 14.54 -21.25 3.00
N LEU A 289 13.27 -20.99 2.73
CA LEU A 289 12.77 -19.71 2.24
C LEU A 289 13.05 -18.57 3.23
N GLU A 290 13.73 -17.54 2.76
CA GLU A 290 14.03 -16.30 3.50
C GLU A 290 13.12 -15.15 3.06
N VAL A 291 12.68 -15.12 1.80
CA VAL A 291 11.80 -14.06 1.26
C VAL A 291 10.56 -14.65 0.61
N LEU A 292 9.38 -14.18 1.05
CA LEU A 292 8.08 -14.54 0.48
C LEU A 292 7.26 -13.28 0.18
N LEU A 293 7.10 -13.00 -1.11
CA LEU A 293 6.32 -11.87 -1.61
C LEU A 293 5.00 -12.38 -2.17
N LEU A 294 3.90 -11.96 -1.56
CA LEU A 294 2.53 -12.33 -1.90
C LEU A 294 1.64 -11.08 -2.02
N MET A 295 2.24 -9.91 -2.25
CA MET A 295 1.49 -8.67 -2.40
C MET A 295 0.57 -8.72 -3.62
N GLU A 296 -0.45 -7.88 -3.62
CA GLU A 296 -1.42 -7.76 -4.73
C GLU A 296 -2.10 -9.07 -5.14
N ASN A 297 -2.37 -9.94 -4.16
CA ASN A 297 -3.12 -11.17 -4.36
C ASN A 297 -4.57 -11.07 -3.85
N ARG A 298 -5.29 -12.19 -3.83
CA ARG A 298 -6.70 -12.27 -3.40
C ARG A 298 -6.86 -13.07 -2.12
N ILE A 299 -5.82 -13.15 -1.28
CA ILE A 299 -5.79 -14.00 -0.10
C ILE A 299 -6.84 -13.53 0.90
N ARG A 300 -7.79 -14.39 1.26
CA ARG A 300 -8.89 -14.05 2.18
C ARG A 300 -8.63 -14.51 3.61
N ARG A 301 -7.93 -15.63 3.76
CA ARG A 301 -7.70 -16.30 5.04
C ARG A 301 -6.28 -16.83 5.07
N VAL A 302 -5.61 -16.61 6.19
CA VAL A 302 -4.34 -17.23 6.55
C VAL A 302 -4.62 -18.14 7.75
N PRO A 303 -4.85 -19.46 7.55
CA PRO A 303 -5.08 -20.40 8.63
C PRO A 303 -3.95 -20.41 9.67
N GLU A 304 -4.25 -20.90 10.87
CA GLU A 304 -3.24 -21.11 11.90
C GLU A 304 -2.14 -22.05 11.36
N ASN A 305 -0.89 -21.81 11.76
CA ASN A 305 0.28 -22.60 11.36
C ASN A 305 0.66 -22.56 9.87
N THR A 306 0.04 -21.69 9.05
CA THR A 306 0.38 -21.56 7.62
C THR A 306 1.89 -21.39 7.38
N PHE A 307 2.56 -20.62 8.24
CA PHE A 307 4.00 -20.34 8.15
C PHE A 307 4.85 -21.17 9.12
N GLN A 308 4.35 -22.31 9.61
CA GLN A 308 5.04 -23.08 10.65
C GLN A 308 6.39 -23.65 10.17
N SER A 309 6.48 -24.05 8.89
CA SER A 309 7.71 -24.61 8.31
C SER A 309 8.73 -23.57 7.87
N LEU A 310 8.38 -22.27 7.83
CA LEU A 310 9.23 -21.22 7.27
C LEU A 310 10.15 -20.60 8.33
N TRP A 311 10.94 -21.42 9.02
CA TRP A 311 11.74 -21.00 10.18
C TRP A 311 12.95 -20.10 9.83
N LYS A 312 13.27 -19.92 8.54
CA LYS A 312 14.29 -18.97 8.04
C LYS A 312 13.70 -17.67 7.49
N LEU A 313 12.37 -17.56 7.39
CA LEU A 313 11.74 -16.43 6.73
C LEU A 313 12.09 -15.11 7.41
N ALA A 314 12.77 -14.24 6.67
CA ALA A 314 13.20 -12.93 7.07
C ALA A 314 12.24 -11.83 6.58
N GLU A 315 11.63 -12.03 5.41
CA GLU A 315 10.73 -11.06 4.80
C GLU A 315 9.43 -11.71 4.35
N LEU A 316 8.31 -11.14 4.82
CA LEU A 316 6.97 -11.56 4.46
C LEU A 316 6.14 -10.34 4.04
N ASN A 317 5.75 -10.33 2.76
CA ASN A 317 4.86 -9.31 2.23
C ASN A 317 3.49 -9.92 1.88
N LEU A 318 2.45 -9.48 2.59
CA LEU A 318 1.05 -9.84 2.40
C LEU A 318 0.21 -8.61 2.10
N SER A 319 0.82 -7.49 1.69
CA SER A 319 0.11 -6.24 1.41
C SER A 319 -0.92 -6.40 0.30
N SER A 320 -1.88 -5.48 0.22
CA SER A 320 -2.84 -5.39 -0.90
C SER A 320 -3.57 -6.71 -1.16
N ASN A 321 -3.98 -7.38 -0.08
CA ASN A 321 -4.76 -8.63 -0.13
C ASN A 321 -6.17 -8.41 0.44
N ARG A 322 -6.92 -9.50 0.68
CA ARG A 322 -8.30 -9.44 1.19
C ARG A 322 -8.43 -10.08 2.57
N ILE A 323 -7.38 -10.00 3.39
CA ILE A 323 -7.32 -10.65 4.70
C ILE A 323 -8.18 -9.84 5.69
N LYS A 324 -9.22 -10.48 6.23
CA LYS A 324 -10.14 -9.84 7.20
C LYS A 324 -9.74 -10.04 8.65
N GLU A 325 -9.18 -11.20 8.95
CA GLU A 325 -8.76 -11.57 10.30
C GLU A 325 -7.50 -12.44 10.21
N LEU A 326 -6.58 -12.23 11.15
CA LEU A 326 -5.42 -13.08 11.37
C LEU A 326 -5.62 -13.89 12.67
N PRO A 327 -5.50 -15.23 12.64
CA PRO A 327 -5.51 -16.04 13.84
C PRO A 327 -4.52 -15.55 14.91
N LYS A 328 -4.77 -15.89 16.16
CA LYS A 328 -3.76 -15.64 17.22
C LYS A 328 -2.50 -16.44 16.86
N ASN A 329 -1.33 -15.85 17.09
CA ASN A 329 -0.04 -16.51 16.88
C ASN A 329 0.31 -16.86 15.41
N THR A 330 -0.35 -16.28 14.40
CA THR A 330 -0.03 -16.53 12.97
C THR A 330 1.47 -16.44 12.67
N PHE A 331 2.17 -15.47 13.27
CA PHE A 331 3.60 -15.22 13.05
C PHE A 331 4.51 -15.78 14.16
N LYS A 332 3.98 -16.60 15.08
CA LYS A 332 4.75 -17.10 16.23
C LYS A 332 5.93 -17.98 15.81
N SER A 333 5.76 -18.80 14.78
CA SER A 333 6.83 -19.64 14.22
C SER A 333 7.98 -18.81 13.65
N LEU A 334 7.70 -17.58 13.22
CA LEU A 334 8.65 -16.66 12.58
C LEU A 334 9.38 -15.75 13.58
N SER A 335 9.14 -15.95 14.87
CA SER A 335 9.63 -15.09 15.97
C SER A 335 11.14 -14.85 16.01
N LYS A 336 11.94 -15.80 15.51
CA LYS A 336 13.41 -15.73 15.52
C LYS A 336 14.00 -15.21 14.21
N SER A 337 13.27 -15.32 13.11
CA SER A 337 13.79 -15.06 11.77
C SER A 337 13.25 -13.78 11.14
N LEU A 338 12.00 -13.41 11.43
CA LEU A 338 11.30 -12.35 10.69
C LEU A 338 11.86 -10.96 11.02
N LEU A 339 12.28 -10.25 9.98
CA LEU A 339 12.86 -8.91 10.02
C LEU A 339 11.93 -7.88 9.38
N LYS A 340 11.25 -8.23 8.28
CA LYS A 340 10.30 -7.35 7.60
C LYS A 340 8.93 -8.01 7.47
N LEU A 341 7.90 -7.27 7.87
CA LEU A 341 6.50 -7.69 7.75
C LEU A 341 5.68 -6.56 7.15
N ASN A 342 5.05 -6.84 6.02
CA ASN A 342 4.09 -5.93 5.41
C ASN A 342 2.71 -6.61 5.36
N ILE A 343 1.74 -6.02 6.06
CA ILE A 343 0.33 -6.45 6.04
C ILE A 343 -0.61 -5.31 5.66
N SER A 344 -0.05 -4.24 5.08
CA SER A 344 -0.78 -3.05 4.67
C SER A 344 -1.88 -3.35 3.65
N HIS A 345 -2.81 -2.41 3.48
CA HIS A 345 -3.88 -2.47 2.47
C HIS A 345 -4.67 -3.79 2.51
N ASN A 346 -4.92 -4.28 3.73
CA ASN A 346 -5.83 -5.40 3.96
C ASN A 346 -7.03 -4.91 4.80
N PRO A 347 -8.25 -5.43 4.54
CA PRO A 347 -9.44 -5.08 5.30
C PRO A 347 -9.48 -5.78 6.67
N LEU A 348 -8.38 -5.69 7.43
CA LEU A 348 -8.25 -6.30 8.75
C LEU A 348 -9.12 -5.53 9.74
N LEU A 349 -10.07 -6.23 10.37
CA LEU A 349 -11.00 -5.60 11.32
C LEU A 349 -10.34 -5.23 12.65
N ARG A 350 -9.27 -5.92 13.02
CA ARG A 350 -8.56 -5.74 14.30
C ARG A 350 -7.19 -6.37 14.27
N ILE A 351 -6.27 -5.77 15.01
CA ILE A 351 -4.94 -6.31 15.28
C ILE A 351 -4.80 -6.52 16.78
N HIS A 352 -4.47 -7.75 17.19
CA HIS A 352 -4.29 -8.09 18.60
C HIS A 352 -2.81 -7.99 19.00
N PRO A 353 -2.46 -7.53 20.22
CA PRO A 353 -1.07 -7.43 20.65
C PRO A 353 -0.27 -8.74 20.56
N SER A 354 -0.95 -9.90 20.64
CA SER A 354 -0.30 -11.22 20.50
C SER A 354 0.19 -11.52 19.09
N HIS A 355 -0.24 -10.78 18.06
CA HIS A 355 0.26 -10.96 16.69
C HIS A 355 1.74 -10.58 16.58
N PHE A 356 2.17 -9.57 17.34
CA PHE A 356 3.54 -9.03 17.30
C PHE A 356 4.36 -9.37 18.55
N SER A 357 3.74 -9.94 19.59
CA SER A 357 4.39 -10.16 20.89
C SER A 357 5.66 -11.02 20.84
N HIS A 358 5.79 -11.84 19.80
CA HIS A 358 6.91 -12.75 19.61
C HIS A 358 7.95 -12.24 18.60
N LEU A 359 7.67 -11.16 17.88
CA LEU A 359 8.50 -10.68 16.77
C LEU A 359 9.62 -9.73 17.24
N ALA A 360 10.45 -10.19 18.17
CA ALA A 360 11.48 -9.35 18.79
C ALA A 360 12.57 -8.85 17.82
N GLN A 361 12.78 -9.57 16.71
CA GLN A 361 13.78 -9.25 15.68
C GLN A 361 13.24 -8.34 14.57
N LEU A 362 11.95 -8.00 14.59
CA LEU A 362 11.34 -7.22 13.52
C LEU A 362 11.98 -5.82 13.43
N GLN A 363 12.42 -5.47 12.22
CA GLN A 363 13.08 -4.21 11.89
C GLN A 363 12.18 -3.28 11.07
N SER A 364 11.29 -3.82 10.25
CA SER A 364 10.33 -3.08 9.43
C SER A 364 8.92 -3.65 9.58
N LEU A 365 7.95 -2.78 9.86
CA LEU A 365 6.54 -3.12 9.96
C LEU A 365 5.69 -2.13 9.18
N ALA A 366 4.96 -2.60 8.17
CA ALA A 366 4.03 -1.79 7.41
C ALA A 366 2.57 -2.19 7.71
N LEU A 367 1.80 -1.19 8.17
CA LEU A 367 0.39 -1.28 8.59
C LEU A 367 -0.50 -0.25 7.88
N GLU A 368 -0.01 0.39 6.82
CA GLU A 368 -0.76 1.39 6.06
C GLU A 368 -2.07 0.84 5.49
N GLY A 369 -3.10 1.68 5.36
CA GLY A 369 -4.36 1.28 4.73
C GLY A 369 -5.17 0.23 5.50
N ILE A 370 -4.81 -0.04 6.76
CA ILE A 370 -5.60 -0.86 7.66
C ILE A 370 -6.49 0.06 8.51
N GLU A 371 -7.80 -0.19 8.50
CA GLU A 371 -8.75 0.46 9.39
C GLU A 371 -8.58 -0.09 10.80
N ILE A 372 -7.68 0.49 11.59
CA ILE A 372 -7.43 0.05 12.97
C ILE A 372 -8.12 1.00 13.95
N PRO A 373 -9.32 0.66 14.45
CA PRO A 373 -10.06 1.52 15.38
C PRO A 373 -9.36 1.70 16.74
N ASP A 374 -8.42 0.81 17.11
CA ASP A 374 -7.80 0.82 18.45
C ASP A 374 -6.34 0.30 18.42
N ILE A 375 -5.39 1.15 17.97
CA ILE A 375 -3.96 0.83 18.05
C ILE A 375 -3.45 1.10 19.46
N GLN A 376 -3.36 0.03 20.27
CA GLN A 376 -2.71 0.09 21.58
C GLN A 376 -1.18 0.12 21.44
N THR A 377 -0.52 1.21 21.87
CA THR A 377 0.96 1.38 21.85
C THR A 377 1.75 0.22 22.46
N LYS A 378 1.14 -0.51 23.39
CA LYS A 378 1.70 -1.68 24.05
C LYS A 378 1.99 -2.84 23.11
N MET A 379 1.33 -2.90 21.94
CA MET A 379 1.59 -3.95 20.94
C MET A 379 2.99 -3.84 20.31
N PHE A 380 3.58 -2.66 20.33
CA PHE A 380 4.92 -2.42 19.77
C PHE A 380 6.05 -2.49 20.80
N LEU A 381 5.75 -2.64 22.10
CA LEU A 381 6.77 -2.78 23.16
C LEU A 381 7.73 -3.98 22.94
N PRO A 382 7.27 -5.14 22.44
CA PRO A 382 8.14 -6.31 22.27
C PRO A 382 9.15 -6.17 21.14
N MET A 383 8.89 -5.31 20.16
CA MET A 383 9.70 -5.14 18.95
C MET A 383 10.81 -4.11 19.19
N LYS A 384 11.87 -4.52 19.89
CA LYS A 384 12.97 -3.64 20.31
C LYS A 384 13.89 -3.21 19.17
N ASN A 385 13.98 -4.00 18.10
CA ASN A 385 14.82 -3.74 16.92
C ASN A 385 14.08 -3.00 15.80
N LEU A 386 12.87 -2.50 16.07
CA LEU A 386 12.02 -1.89 15.06
C LEU A 386 12.58 -0.53 14.66
N SER A 387 13.06 -0.44 13.42
CA SER A 387 13.66 0.76 12.85
C SER A 387 12.69 1.58 12.00
N HIS A 388 11.75 0.90 11.34
CA HIS A 388 10.81 1.52 10.43
C HIS A 388 9.39 1.00 10.72
N ILE A 389 8.46 1.94 10.87
CA ILE A 389 7.03 1.66 10.99
C ILE A 389 6.30 2.59 10.04
N SER A 390 5.66 2.03 9.01
CA SER A 390 4.73 2.79 8.18
C SER A 390 3.31 2.55 8.69
N CYS A 391 2.68 3.60 9.21
CA CYS A 391 1.24 3.66 9.41
C CYS A 391 0.75 5.01 8.88
N LYS A 392 -0.13 5.00 7.88
CA LYS A 392 -0.89 6.18 7.49
C LYS A 392 -2.34 5.96 7.92
N PRO A 393 -2.92 6.79 8.81
CA PRO A 393 -4.34 6.71 9.09
C PRO A 393 -5.12 7.06 7.81
N ASN A 394 -6.18 6.32 7.53
CA ASN A 394 -7.08 6.65 6.42
C ASN A 394 -7.69 8.03 6.67
N THR A 395 -7.41 8.98 5.79
CA THR A 395 -8.01 10.32 5.82
C THR A 395 -9.44 10.22 5.30
N ASP A 396 -10.39 10.87 5.97
CA ASP A 396 -11.79 11.06 5.56
C ASP A 396 -11.96 11.97 4.31
N GLY A 397 -10.86 12.27 3.60
CA GLY A 397 -10.80 13.15 2.42
C GLY A 397 -10.94 14.64 2.72
N ILE A 398 -11.26 14.99 3.97
CA ILE A 398 -11.50 16.35 4.45
C ILE A 398 -10.40 16.77 5.43
N SER A 399 -10.09 15.88 6.37
CA SER A 399 -9.06 16.00 7.38
C SER A 399 -7.75 15.39 6.89
N SER A 400 -6.65 15.89 7.42
CA SER A 400 -5.31 15.33 7.25
C SER A 400 -4.77 14.87 8.60
N PHE A 401 -3.58 14.25 8.59
CA PHE A 401 -2.91 13.89 9.83
C PHE A 401 -2.63 15.10 10.75
N GLU A 402 -2.29 16.24 10.15
CA GLU A 402 -1.88 17.42 10.91
C GLU A 402 -3.02 18.42 11.14
N ASP A 403 -3.98 18.48 10.23
CA ASP A 403 -5.04 19.49 10.21
C ASP A 403 -6.45 18.91 10.05
N LEU A 404 -7.43 19.48 10.75
CA LEU A 404 -8.85 19.10 10.65
C LEU A 404 -9.44 19.38 9.26
N LEU A 405 -9.06 20.49 8.62
CA LEU A 405 -9.37 20.76 7.21
C LEU A 405 -8.06 20.77 6.43
N ALA A 406 -7.77 19.72 5.66
CA ALA A 406 -6.52 19.55 4.92
C ALA A 406 -6.32 20.63 3.84
N ASN A 407 -7.41 21.01 3.16
CA ASN A 407 -7.34 21.87 1.98
C ASN A 407 -7.56 23.35 2.33
N VAL A 408 -6.66 24.22 1.89
CA VAL A 408 -6.75 25.68 2.08
C VAL A 408 -8.03 26.25 1.46
N VAL A 409 -8.46 25.74 0.31
CA VAL A 409 -9.71 26.15 -0.34
C VAL A 409 -10.90 25.84 0.57
N LEU A 410 -10.92 24.63 1.16
CA LEU A 410 -11.99 24.23 2.06
C LEU A 410 -12.05 25.13 3.30
N ARG A 411 -10.89 25.49 3.87
CA ARG A 411 -10.82 26.42 5.00
C ARG A 411 -11.45 27.77 4.67
N VAL A 412 -11.10 28.36 3.54
CA VAL A 412 -11.66 29.65 3.09
C VAL A 412 -13.17 29.52 2.87
N CYS A 413 -13.60 28.46 2.18
CA CYS A 413 -15.01 28.19 1.91
C CYS A 413 -15.84 28.03 3.20
N VAL A 414 -15.34 27.32 4.22
CA VAL A 414 -16.03 27.12 5.50
C VAL A 414 -16.32 28.46 6.17
N TRP A 415 -15.31 29.35 6.25
CA TRP A 415 -15.49 30.67 6.84
C TRP A 415 -16.48 31.52 6.03
N VAL A 416 -16.31 31.59 4.69
CA VAL A 416 -17.20 32.35 3.82
C VAL A 416 -18.65 31.88 3.96
N MET A 417 -18.88 30.57 3.92
CA MET A 417 -20.21 29.99 4.06
C MET A 417 -20.80 30.23 5.45
N ALA A 418 -20.00 30.13 6.53
CA ALA A 418 -20.45 30.44 7.88
C ALA A 418 -20.96 31.89 8.01
N PHE A 419 -20.22 32.85 7.44
CA PHE A 419 -20.62 34.26 7.44
C PHE A 419 -21.88 34.50 6.59
N ILE A 420 -21.90 34.00 5.35
CA ILE A 420 -23.05 34.19 4.45
C ILE A 420 -24.32 33.59 5.05
N THR A 421 -24.24 32.38 5.61
CA THR A 421 -25.41 31.69 6.18
C THR A 421 -25.91 32.34 7.46
N CYS A 422 -25.03 32.79 8.36
CA CYS A 422 -25.46 33.53 9.55
C CYS A 422 -26.07 34.89 9.18
N PHE A 423 -25.31 35.75 8.49
CA PHE A 423 -25.73 37.12 8.22
C PHE A 423 -26.86 37.21 7.19
N GLY A 424 -26.80 36.41 6.13
CA GLY A 424 -27.83 36.38 5.10
C GLY A 424 -29.19 35.99 5.65
N ASN A 425 -29.26 34.94 6.47
CA ASN A 425 -30.52 34.50 7.08
C ASN A 425 -31.03 35.47 8.16
N LEU A 426 -30.14 36.06 8.96
CA LEU A 426 -30.49 37.13 9.91
C LEU A 426 -31.15 38.34 9.20
N LEU A 427 -30.61 38.76 8.06
CA LEU A 427 -31.17 39.85 7.26
C LEU A 427 -32.56 39.49 6.72
N VAL A 428 -32.76 38.25 6.24
CA VAL A 428 -34.07 37.79 5.76
C VAL A 428 -35.10 37.77 6.90
N ILE A 429 -34.73 37.27 8.09
CA ILE A 429 -35.60 37.28 9.27
C ILE A 429 -35.99 38.72 9.65
N GLY A 430 -35.02 39.64 9.64
CA GLY A 430 -35.25 41.06 9.93
C GLY A 430 -36.21 41.70 8.92
N MET A 431 -35.89 41.59 7.62
CA MET A 431 -36.71 42.14 6.53
C MET A 431 -38.14 41.58 6.56
N ARG A 432 -38.30 40.27 6.72
CA ARG A 432 -39.62 39.60 6.82
C ARG A 432 -40.36 39.90 8.12
N SER A 433 -39.70 40.46 9.13
CA SER A 433 -40.35 40.90 10.37
C SER A 433 -40.82 42.34 10.31
N LEU A 434 -40.27 43.16 9.41
CA LEU A 434 -40.68 44.55 9.18
C LEU A 434 -41.79 44.69 8.13
N ILE A 435 -41.82 43.80 7.14
CA ILE A 435 -42.84 43.82 6.08
C ILE A 435 -44.10 43.08 6.56
N ARG A 436 -45.26 43.77 6.53
CA ARG A 436 -46.56 43.18 6.88
C ARG A 436 -46.93 42.10 5.86
N ALA A 437 -46.88 40.84 6.28
CA ALA A 437 -47.18 39.70 5.40
C ALA A 437 -48.69 39.46 5.31
N GLU A 438 -49.16 39.15 4.10
CA GLU A 438 -50.56 38.81 3.83
C GLU A 438 -50.90 37.40 4.34
N ASN A 439 -49.93 36.47 4.26
CA ASN A 439 -50.03 35.11 4.80
C ASN A 439 -49.07 34.90 5.98
N ASN A 440 -49.61 34.98 7.19
CA ASN A 440 -48.83 34.82 8.44
C ASN A 440 -48.19 33.44 8.57
N LEU A 441 -48.84 32.37 8.06
CA LEU A 441 -48.34 31.00 8.15
C LEU A 441 -47.09 30.80 7.28
N HIS A 442 -47.16 31.15 6.00
CA HIS A 442 -46.00 31.10 5.10
C HIS A 442 -44.84 31.96 5.60
N ALA A 443 -45.13 33.16 6.13
CA ALA A 443 -44.11 34.02 6.70
C ALA A 443 -43.46 33.39 7.95
N ALA A 444 -44.22 32.68 8.78
CA ALA A 444 -43.69 31.96 9.94
C ALA A 444 -42.80 30.77 9.51
N CYS A 445 -43.20 30.00 8.50
CA CYS A 445 -42.38 28.91 7.95
C CYS A 445 -41.03 29.46 7.43
N ILE A 446 -41.02 30.53 6.64
CA ILE A 446 -39.78 31.13 6.13
C ILE A 446 -38.85 31.56 7.26
N LYS A 447 -39.40 32.14 8.36
CA LYS A 447 -38.59 32.51 9.53
C LYS A 447 -37.97 31.29 10.20
N VAL A 448 -38.72 30.19 10.36
CA VAL A 448 -38.22 28.94 10.94
C VAL A 448 -37.14 28.31 10.06
N LEU A 449 -37.28 28.36 8.73
CA LEU A 449 -36.25 27.89 7.80
C LEU A 449 -34.95 28.67 7.96
N CYS A 450 -35.03 30.00 7.98
CA CYS A 450 -33.86 30.85 8.20
C CYS A 450 -33.22 30.62 9.58
N CYS A 451 -34.02 30.38 10.62
CA CYS A 451 -33.49 30.00 11.94
C CYS A 451 -32.73 28.66 11.89
N ALA A 452 -33.27 27.66 11.18
CA ALA A 452 -32.59 26.38 11.00
C ALA A 452 -31.27 26.56 10.23
N ASP A 453 -31.25 27.33 9.15
CA ASP A 453 -30.03 27.58 8.38
C ASP A 453 -28.99 28.43 9.14
N CYS A 454 -29.42 29.34 10.02
CA CYS A 454 -28.50 30.02 10.97
C CYS A 454 -27.80 29.01 11.89
N LEU A 455 -28.46 27.95 12.35
CA LEU A 455 -27.83 26.91 13.18
C LEU A 455 -26.73 26.16 12.42
N MET A 456 -26.91 25.94 11.10
CA MET A 456 -25.85 25.39 10.25
C MET A 456 -24.67 26.37 10.11
N GLY A 457 -24.94 27.67 10.00
CA GLY A 457 -23.89 28.70 10.00
C GLY A 457 -23.07 28.72 11.28
N VAL A 458 -23.73 28.59 12.43
CA VAL A 458 -23.07 28.44 13.75
C VAL A 458 -22.20 27.18 13.79
N TYR A 459 -22.71 26.05 13.28
CA TYR A 459 -21.93 24.83 13.16
C TYR A 459 -20.63 25.06 12.36
N LEU A 460 -20.72 25.63 11.16
CA LEU A 460 -19.56 25.87 10.29
C LEU A 460 -18.55 26.84 10.93
N PHE A 461 -19.05 27.84 11.65
CA PHE A 461 -18.20 28.76 12.40
C PHE A 461 -17.34 28.02 13.44
N PHE A 462 -17.94 27.12 14.23
CA PHE A 462 -17.20 26.34 15.21
C PHE A 462 -16.21 25.36 14.57
N VAL A 463 -16.57 24.71 13.45
CA VAL A 463 -15.62 23.88 12.70
C VAL A 463 -14.40 24.70 12.28
N GLY A 464 -14.60 25.92 11.77
CA GLY A 464 -13.50 26.83 11.44
C GLY A 464 -12.63 27.24 12.64
N VAL A 465 -13.24 27.46 13.82
CA VAL A 465 -12.50 27.76 15.05
C VAL A 465 -11.65 26.57 15.50
N PHE A 466 -12.19 25.35 15.45
CA PHE A 466 -11.46 24.15 15.84
C PHE A 466 -10.37 23.74 14.84
N ASP A 467 -10.57 24.00 13.54
CA ASP A 467 -9.50 23.86 12.53
C ASP A 467 -8.30 24.75 12.88
N VAL A 468 -8.56 26.02 13.23
CA VAL A 468 -7.50 26.95 13.64
C VAL A 468 -6.84 26.50 14.95
N LYS A 469 -7.62 25.99 15.92
CA LYS A 469 -7.13 25.56 17.22
C LYS A 469 -6.20 24.34 17.13
N PHE A 470 -6.50 23.40 16.25
CA PHE A 470 -5.79 22.13 16.15
C PHE A 470 -4.80 22.05 14.97
N ARG A 471 -4.55 23.16 14.28
CA ARG A 471 -3.63 23.22 13.14
C ARG A 471 -2.24 22.68 13.47
N GLY A 472 -1.72 21.80 12.63
CA GLY A 472 -0.43 21.13 12.78
C GLY A 472 -0.40 20.02 13.84
N GLN A 473 -1.48 19.82 14.60
CA GLN A 473 -1.52 18.92 15.76
C GLN A 473 -2.86 18.20 15.91
N TYR A 474 -3.66 18.11 14.85
CA TYR A 474 -5.01 17.57 14.89
C TYR A 474 -5.03 16.13 15.40
N ASN A 475 -4.20 15.24 14.85
CA ASN A 475 -4.18 13.84 15.26
C ASN A 475 -3.88 13.60 16.75
N ARG A 476 -3.14 14.49 17.43
CA ARG A 476 -2.90 14.35 18.88
C ARG A 476 -4.15 14.58 19.72
N ASN A 477 -5.08 15.39 19.20
CA ASN A 477 -6.26 15.86 19.92
C ASN A 477 -7.58 15.35 19.32
N ALA A 478 -7.54 14.66 18.17
CA ALA A 478 -8.72 14.26 17.41
C ALA A 478 -9.70 13.43 18.24
N LEU A 479 -9.21 12.39 18.93
CA LEU A 479 -10.06 11.51 19.74
C LEU A 479 -10.69 12.24 20.94
N LEU A 480 -9.88 13.05 21.64
CA LEU A 480 -10.37 13.89 22.74
C LEU A 480 -11.42 14.91 22.27
N TRP A 481 -11.25 15.47 21.08
CA TRP A 481 -12.20 16.39 20.48
C TRP A 481 -13.49 15.69 20.05
N MET A 482 -13.42 14.52 19.41
CA MET A 482 -14.60 13.75 18.98
C MET A 482 -15.43 13.25 20.18
N GLU A 483 -14.77 12.89 21.29
CA GLU A 483 -15.46 12.51 22.53
C GLU A 483 -15.96 13.71 23.34
N SER A 484 -15.52 14.92 23.02
CA SER A 484 -15.88 16.13 23.77
C SER A 484 -17.39 16.43 23.73
N VAL A 485 -17.86 17.17 24.74
CA VAL A 485 -19.27 17.63 24.76
C VAL A 485 -19.47 18.70 23.67
N GLU A 486 -18.42 19.43 23.34
CA GLU A 486 -18.37 20.46 22.31
C GLU A 486 -18.67 19.90 20.91
N CYS A 487 -17.95 18.86 20.44
CA CYS A 487 -18.27 18.24 19.13
C CYS A 487 -19.66 17.61 19.13
N ARG A 488 -20.08 16.98 20.24
CA ARG A 488 -21.44 16.40 20.35
C ARG A 488 -22.54 17.44 20.25
N THR A 489 -22.39 18.59 20.92
CA THR A 489 -23.37 19.69 20.87
C THR A 489 -23.41 20.35 19.50
N ILE A 490 -22.25 20.63 18.90
CA ILE A 490 -22.14 21.19 17.55
C ILE A 490 -22.76 20.23 16.51
N GLY A 491 -22.48 18.92 16.60
CA GLY A 491 -23.07 17.90 15.75
C GLY A 491 -24.60 17.78 15.89
N PHE A 492 -25.11 17.88 17.13
CA PHE A 492 -26.56 17.92 17.37
C PHE A 492 -27.22 19.14 16.71
N LEU A 493 -26.61 20.32 16.80
CA LEU A 493 -27.14 21.54 16.18
C LEU A 493 -27.20 21.41 14.65
N ALA A 494 -26.18 20.80 14.03
CA ALA A 494 -26.18 20.54 12.59
C ALA A 494 -27.27 19.56 12.17
N MET A 495 -27.45 18.46 12.92
CA MET A 495 -28.50 17.48 12.64
C MET A 495 -29.89 18.09 12.80
N LEU A 496 -30.12 18.84 13.88
CA LEU A 496 -31.37 19.57 14.09
C LEU A 496 -31.65 20.55 12.94
N SER A 497 -30.64 21.30 12.51
CA SER A 497 -30.73 22.22 11.38
C SER A 497 -31.14 21.51 10.08
N SER A 498 -30.48 20.40 9.73
CA SER A 498 -30.77 19.68 8.49
C SER A 498 -32.18 19.08 8.51
N GLU A 499 -32.58 18.43 9.60
CA GLU A 499 -33.90 17.80 9.74
C GLU A 499 -35.04 18.83 9.65
N VAL A 500 -34.93 19.94 10.39
CA VAL A 500 -35.93 21.02 10.37
C VAL A 500 -36.04 21.62 8.96
N SER A 501 -34.91 21.82 8.28
CA SER A 501 -34.89 22.38 6.93
C SER A 501 -35.60 21.46 5.94
N VAL A 502 -35.31 20.15 5.97
CA VAL A 502 -35.92 19.16 5.06
C VAL A 502 -37.41 19.02 5.33
N LEU A 503 -37.82 18.94 6.61
CA LEU A 503 -39.24 18.86 6.99
C LEU A 503 -40.02 20.09 6.51
N LEU A 504 -39.43 21.28 6.58
CA LEU A 504 -40.12 22.51 6.21
C LEU A 504 -40.17 22.70 4.69
N LEU A 505 -39.11 22.35 3.97
CA LEU A 505 -39.08 22.34 2.51
C LEU A 505 -40.09 21.34 1.94
N THR A 506 -40.18 20.14 2.52
CA THR A 506 -41.18 19.13 2.13
C THR A 506 -42.61 19.60 2.42
N TYR A 507 -42.84 20.27 3.56
CA TYR A 507 -44.12 20.88 3.85
C TYR A 507 -44.51 21.97 2.84
N LEU A 508 -43.60 22.92 2.56
CA LEU A 508 -43.85 24.03 1.63
C LEU A 508 -44.10 23.54 0.19
N THR A 509 -43.35 22.52 -0.24
CA THR A 509 -43.52 21.91 -1.56
C THR A 509 -44.84 21.14 -1.66
N LEU A 510 -45.23 20.39 -0.63
CA LEU A 510 -46.52 19.68 -0.59
C LEU A 510 -47.70 20.66 -0.60
N GLU A 511 -47.62 21.75 0.17
CA GLU A 511 -48.65 22.79 0.18
C GLU A 511 -48.85 23.37 -1.23
N LYS A 512 -47.77 23.74 -1.92
CA LYS A 512 -47.83 24.24 -3.30
C LYS A 512 -48.35 23.19 -4.28
N PHE A 513 -47.92 21.94 -4.15
CA PHE A 513 -48.41 20.84 -4.98
C PHE A 513 -49.92 20.64 -4.83
N LEU A 514 -50.44 20.61 -3.60
CA LEU A 514 -51.87 20.44 -3.34
C LEU A 514 -52.70 21.58 -3.93
N VAL A 515 -52.22 22.82 -3.83
CA VAL A 515 -52.90 24.00 -4.41
C VAL A 515 -52.90 23.97 -5.94
N ILE A 516 -51.82 23.48 -6.57
CA ILE A 516 -51.70 23.40 -8.03
C ILE A 516 -52.53 22.24 -8.61
N VAL A 517 -52.47 21.06 -7.99
CA VAL A 517 -53.06 19.83 -8.53
C VAL A 517 -54.53 19.67 -8.16
N PHE A 518 -54.96 20.14 -6.98
CA PHE A 518 -56.33 20.00 -6.50
C PHE A 518 -57.05 21.35 -6.27
N PRO A 519 -57.12 22.25 -7.26
CA PRO A 519 -57.79 23.54 -7.08
C PRO A 519 -59.31 23.42 -6.82
N PHE A 520 -59.92 22.25 -7.08
CA PHE A 520 -61.38 22.07 -7.05
C PHE A 520 -61.89 20.80 -6.33
N SER A 521 -61.12 20.20 -5.41
CA SER A 521 -61.55 18.96 -4.72
C SER A 521 -62.88 19.08 -3.94
N ASN A 522 -63.35 20.29 -3.66
CA ASN A 522 -64.62 20.58 -2.99
C ASN A 522 -65.80 20.96 -3.91
N LEU A 523 -65.65 20.93 -5.25
CA LEU A 523 -66.80 21.14 -6.14
C LEU A 523 -67.50 19.80 -6.42
N ARG A 524 -68.58 19.52 -5.67
CA ARG A 524 -69.53 18.46 -6.07
C ARG A 524 -70.17 18.85 -7.41
N PRO A 525 -70.27 17.92 -8.39
CA PRO A 525 -70.92 18.20 -9.66
C PRO A 525 -72.43 18.24 -9.45
N GLY A 526 -73.00 19.44 -9.30
CA GLY A 526 -74.45 19.56 -9.11
C GLY A 526 -74.96 20.92 -8.69
N LYS A 527 -74.70 21.97 -9.48
CA LYS A 527 -75.68 23.01 -9.84
C LYS A 527 -75.04 24.04 -10.76
N LEU A 528 -75.67 24.19 -11.92
CA LEU A 528 -75.38 25.19 -12.94
C LEU A 528 -75.62 26.59 -12.34
N GLN A 529 -74.60 27.45 -12.30
CA GLN A 529 -74.81 28.89 -12.29
C GLN A 529 -73.93 29.54 -13.36
N THR A 530 -74.62 30.19 -14.29
CA THR A 530 -74.14 30.98 -15.41
C THR A 530 -73.74 32.39 -14.95
N GLY A 531 -72.55 32.86 -15.32
CA GLY A 531 -72.11 34.26 -15.11
C GLY A 531 -70.58 34.42 -15.21
N PRO A 532 -70.05 35.54 -15.76
CA PRO A 532 -69.07 35.49 -16.85
C PRO A 532 -67.60 35.35 -16.45
N GLN A 533 -66.91 34.54 -17.25
CA GLN A 533 -65.49 34.42 -17.66
C GLN A 533 -64.43 35.51 -17.32
N SER A 534 -64.51 36.30 -16.24
CA SER A 534 -63.47 37.31 -15.91
C SER A 534 -62.59 36.97 -14.71
N HIS A 535 -62.97 36.00 -13.87
CA HIS A 535 -62.15 35.57 -12.73
C HIS A 535 -61.16 34.43 -13.05
N CYS A 536 -61.36 33.73 -14.17
CA CYS A 536 -60.54 32.56 -14.54
C CYS A 536 -59.12 32.94 -14.99
N CYS A 537 -58.93 34.13 -15.61
CA CYS A 537 -57.60 34.64 -15.97
C CYS A 537 -56.87 35.37 -14.83
N ARG A 538 -57.54 35.70 -13.72
CA ARG A 538 -56.91 36.41 -12.60
C ARG A 538 -56.12 35.48 -11.67
N ILE A 539 -56.51 34.21 -11.59
CA ILE A 539 -55.84 33.21 -10.75
C ILE A 539 -54.58 32.66 -11.44
N THR A 540 -54.62 32.46 -12.76
CA THR A 540 -53.43 32.14 -13.56
C THR A 540 -52.44 33.32 -13.63
N ALA A 541 -52.92 34.56 -13.63
CA ALA A 541 -52.04 35.74 -13.56
C ALA A 541 -51.42 36.00 -12.17
N TYR A 542 -52.10 35.62 -11.07
CA TYR A 542 -51.53 35.68 -9.71
C TYR A 542 -50.46 34.59 -9.51
N SER A 543 -50.69 33.38 -10.03
CA SER A 543 -49.69 32.31 -10.09
C SER A 543 -48.48 32.70 -10.96
N SER A 544 -48.69 33.40 -12.08
CA SER A 544 -47.61 33.84 -12.97
C SER A 544 -46.76 35.02 -12.44
N ARG A 545 -47.20 35.74 -11.39
CA ARG A 545 -46.42 36.83 -10.78
C ARG A 545 -45.49 36.33 -9.67
N GLU A 546 -45.81 35.22 -9.01
CA GLU A 546 -44.93 34.56 -8.03
C GLU A 546 -43.91 33.60 -8.67
N THR A 547 -44.14 33.14 -9.90
CA THR A 547 -43.18 32.29 -10.65
C THR A 547 -41.96 33.02 -11.20
N LYS A 548 -41.80 34.33 -10.95
CA LYS A 548 -40.51 35.02 -11.15
C LYS A 548 -39.46 34.67 -10.08
N GLY A 549 -39.79 33.83 -9.10
CA GLY A 549 -38.86 33.24 -8.13
C GLY A 549 -38.27 31.88 -8.52
N LEU A 550 -38.49 31.38 -9.75
CA LEU A 550 -37.93 30.12 -10.26
C LEU A 550 -36.43 30.18 -10.63
N THR A 551 -35.66 31.02 -9.96
CA THR A 551 -34.19 30.91 -9.90
C THR A 551 -33.70 30.13 -8.67
N GLY A 552 -34.62 29.67 -7.81
CA GLY A 552 -34.31 28.91 -6.59
C GLY A 552 -34.11 27.41 -6.77
N ASP A 553 -34.59 26.81 -7.87
CA ASP A 553 -34.54 25.35 -8.05
C ASP A 553 -33.13 24.83 -8.35
N LEU A 554 -32.22 25.68 -8.86
CA LEU A 554 -30.81 25.32 -9.02
C LEU A 554 -30.05 25.37 -7.67
N GLN A 555 -30.51 26.17 -6.71
CA GLN A 555 -29.93 26.23 -5.35
C GLN A 555 -30.33 25.02 -4.49
N ILE A 556 -31.53 24.46 -4.68
CA ILE A 556 -32.03 23.35 -3.86
C ILE A 556 -31.22 22.06 -4.10
N ALA A 557 -30.81 21.80 -5.35
CA ALA A 557 -29.96 20.64 -5.68
C ALA A 557 -28.51 20.80 -5.18
N THR A 558 -27.95 22.01 -5.21
CA THR A 558 -26.61 22.26 -4.64
C THR A 558 -26.61 22.19 -3.12
N PHE A 559 -27.72 22.57 -2.47
CA PHE A 559 -27.89 22.59 -1.02
C PHE A 559 -28.06 21.19 -0.40
N PHE A 560 -28.72 20.27 -1.11
CA PHE A 560 -28.79 18.86 -0.70
C PHE A 560 -27.41 18.18 -0.78
N HIS A 561 -26.60 18.49 -1.80
CA HIS A 561 -25.26 17.92 -1.94
C HIS A 561 -24.25 18.45 -0.92
N THR A 562 -24.42 19.70 -0.45
CA THR A 562 -23.58 20.26 0.64
C THR A 562 -24.00 19.77 2.03
N LYS A 563 -25.29 19.56 2.28
CA LYS A 563 -25.77 19.11 3.61
C LYS A 563 -25.41 17.64 3.93
N GLU A 564 -25.28 16.75 2.94
CA GLU A 564 -24.76 15.39 3.18
C GLU A 564 -23.25 15.35 3.46
N LEU A 565 -22.44 16.19 2.79
CA LEU A 565 -20.99 16.24 3.01
C LEU A 565 -20.61 16.77 4.40
N THR A 566 -21.47 17.59 5.02
CA THR A 566 -21.15 18.32 6.26
C THR A 566 -21.44 17.50 7.53
N LEU A 567 -22.12 16.36 7.40
CA LEU A 567 -22.45 15.48 8.54
C LEU A 567 -21.31 14.54 8.96
N ILE A 568 -20.19 14.54 8.25
CA ILE A 568 -19.12 13.53 8.39
C ILE A 568 -18.17 13.84 9.57
N LEU A 569 -17.93 15.11 9.90
CA LEU A 569 -16.87 15.51 10.85
C LEU A 569 -17.17 15.23 12.34
N CYS A 570 -18.43 15.02 12.73
CA CYS A 570 -18.82 14.72 14.12
C CYS A 570 -19.75 13.49 14.23
N ARG A 571 -19.93 12.68 13.16
CA ARG A 571 -20.69 11.42 13.22
C ARG A 571 -19.75 10.23 13.44
N SER A 572 -19.72 9.79 14.71
CA SER A 572 -19.30 8.46 15.19
C SER A 572 -17.80 8.14 15.09
N PRO A 573 -17.21 7.52 16.14
CA PRO A 573 -15.88 6.93 16.03
C PRO A 573 -15.97 5.78 15.02
N ILE A 574 -15.13 5.82 13.99
CA ILE A 574 -14.87 4.68 13.11
C ILE A 574 -13.64 3.96 13.66
#